data_AF-A0A1M3EDP3-F1
#
_entry.id   AF-A0A1M3EDP3-F1
#
_cell.length_a   1.000
_cell.length_b   1.000
_cell.length_c   1.000
_cell.angle_alpha   90.00
_cell.angle_beta   90.00
_cell.angle_gamma   90.00
#
_symmetry.space_group_name_H-M   'P 1'
#
loop_
_entity.id
_entity.type
_entity.pdbx_description
1 polymer ?
#
loop_
_entity_poly.entity_id
_entity_poly.type
_entity_poly.pdbx_seq_one_letter_code
_entity_poly.pdbx_strand_id
1 'polypeptide(L)' 'MQELVKELMEKANLDESQATKASEVALAFLKSKVPPAFQDKMDDILAGNFDMSSLMGMIGNPMDMLKGMFGKK' A
#
# COMPACT_ATOMS: atom_id res chain seq x y z
N MET A 1 9.14 -5.61 -0.89
CA MET A 1 9.60 -6.04 0.45
C MET A 1 11.09 -5.83 0.67
N GLN A 2 11.98 -6.35 -0.18
CA GLN A 2 13.43 -6.18 0.00
C GLN A 2 13.88 -4.71 0.03
N GLU A 3 13.28 -3.87 -0.80
CA GLU A 3 13.56 -2.42 -0.81
C GLU A 3 13.16 -1.75 0.52
N LEU A 4 12.00 -2.09 1.08
CA LEU A 4 11.55 -1.58 2.38
C LEU A 4 12.47 -2.04 3.53
N VAL A 5 12.90 -3.31 3.50
CA VAL A 5 13.87 -3.83 4.48
C VAL A 5 15.19 -3.07 4.40
N LYS A 6 15.71 -2.86 3.19
CA LYS A 6 16.95 -2.11 2.97
C LYS A 6 16.83 -0.67 3.46
N GLU A 7 15.74 0.00 3.13
CA GLU A 7 15.42 1.35 3.59
C GLU A 7 15.36 1.45 5.13
N LEU A 8 14.76 0.46 5.80
CA LEU A 8 14.72 0.38 7.25
C LEU A 8 16.10 0.15 7.87
N MET A 9 16.94 -0.68 7.24
CA MET A 9 18.32 -0.88 7.68
C MET A 9 19.14 0.41 7.52
N GLU A 10 19.04 1.08 6.37
CA GLU A 10 19.86 2.26 6.05
C GLU A 10 19.40 3.53 6.79
N LYS A 11 18.09 3.73 6.94
CA LYS A 11 17.51 4.98 7.48
C LYS A 11 17.06 4.89 8.93
N ALA A 12 16.62 3.70 9.36
CA ALA A 12 16.21 3.47 10.75
C ALA A 12 17.28 2.71 11.55
N ASN A 13 18.42 2.38 10.92
CA ASN A 13 19.57 1.70 11.54
C ASN A 13 19.17 0.40 12.25
N LEU A 14 18.21 -0.32 11.65
CA LEU A 14 17.75 -1.62 12.12
C LEU A 14 18.65 -2.73 11.58
N ASP A 15 18.81 -3.81 12.35
CA ASP A 15 19.38 -5.04 11.81
C ASP A 15 18.40 -5.72 10.85
N GLU A 16 18.89 -6.67 10.03
CA GLU A 16 18.10 -7.34 9.01
C GLU A 16 16.88 -8.07 9.58
N SER A 17 16.99 -8.67 10.77
CA SER A 17 15.89 -9.37 11.43
C SER A 17 14.83 -8.40 11.92
N GLN A 18 15.25 -7.30 12.52
CA GLN A 18 14.37 -6.21 12.96
C GLN A 18 13.66 -5.54 11.79
N ALA A 19 14.39 -5.25 10.70
CA ALA A 19 13.85 -4.63 9.50
C ALA A 19 12.82 -5.54 8.81
N THR A 20 13.08 -6.85 8.75
CA THR A 20 12.14 -7.84 8.22
C THR A 20 10.85 -7.88 9.06
N LYS A 21 10.96 -7.98 10.39
CA LYS A 21 9.78 -7.98 11.26
C LYS A 21 9.00 -6.66 11.19
N ALA A 22 9.69 -5.52 11.16
CA ALA A 22 9.07 -4.21 11.07
C ALA A 22 8.28 -4.04 9.76
N SER A 23 8.84 -4.52 8.65
CA SER A 23 8.17 -4.47 7.35
C SER A 23 6.96 -5.41 7.27
N GLU A 24 7.01 -6.59 7.89
CA GLU A 24 5.85 -7.49 8.03
C GLU A 24 4.71 -6.86 8.86
N VAL A 25 5.04 -6.23 9.99
CA VAL A 25 4.05 -5.56 10.85
C VAL A 25 3.41 -4.37 10.12
N ALA A 26 4.21 -3.54 9.46
CA ALA A 26 3.70 -2.41 8.68
C ALA A 26 2.76 -2.89 7.57
N LEU A 27 3.13 -3.98 6.89
CA LEU A 27 2.31 -4.60 5.86
C LEU A 27 0.98 -5.11 6.41
N ALA A 28 1.00 -5.87 7.51
CA ALA A 28 -0.21 -6.38 8.14
C ALA A 28 -1.14 -5.24 8.58
N PHE A 29 -0.57 -4.16 9.14
CA PHE A 29 -1.33 -2.97 9.51
C PHE A 29 -2.00 -2.33 8.29
N LEU A 30 -1.27 -2.12 7.19
CA LEU A 30 -1.83 -1.54 5.97
C LEU A 30 -2.95 -2.43 5.40
N LYS A 31 -2.74 -3.74 5.29
CA LYS A 31 -3.78 -4.68 4.83
C LYS A 31 -5.05 -4.64 5.69
N SER A 32 -4.91 -4.40 7.00
CA SER A 32 -6.05 -4.27 7.91
C SER A 32 -6.86 -2.98 7.73
N LYS A 33 -6.26 -1.94 7.14
CA LYS A 33 -6.89 -0.63 6.91
C LYS A 33 -7.38 -0.45 5.48
N VAL A 34 -6.86 -1.25 4.56
CA VAL A 34 -7.27 -1.23 3.15
C VAL A 34 -8.64 -1.90 3.01
N PRO A 35 -9.62 -1.24 2.38
CA PRO A 35 -10.93 -1.84 2.13
C PRO A 35 -10.81 -3.14 1.31
N PRO A 36 -11.73 -4.12 1.49
CA PRO A 36 -11.66 -5.41 0.81
C PRO A 36 -11.50 -5.33 -0.71
N ALA A 37 -12.12 -4.34 -1.35
CA ALA A 37 -12.05 -4.09 -2.80
C ALA A 37 -10.63 -3.78 -3.33
N PHE A 38 -9.68 -3.48 -2.44
CA PHE A 38 -8.31 -3.12 -2.80
C PHE A 38 -7.27 -4.09 -2.23
N GLN A 39 -7.69 -5.15 -1.52
CA GLN A 39 -6.73 -6.09 -0.95
C GLN A 39 -5.93 -6.83 -2.03
N ASP A 40 -6.59 -7.27 -3.11
CA ASP A 40 -5.94 -7.92 -4.25
C ASP A 40 -4.97 -6.98 -4.98
N LYS A 41 -5.30 -5.69 -5.05
CA LYS A 41 -4.45 -4.64 -5.62
C LYS A 41 -3.26 -4.30 -4.72
N MET A 42 -3.41 -4.49 -3.41
CA MET A 42 -2.38 -4.12 -2.45
C MET A 42 -1.14 -4.99 -2.63
N ASP A 43 -1.33 -6.29 -2.89
CA ASP A 43 -0.23 -7.20 -3.15
C ASP A 43 0.53 -6.82 -4.44
N ASP A 44 -0.20 -6.40 -5.49
CA ASP A 44 0.42 -5.87 -6.72
C ASP A 44 1.19 -4.56 -6.48
N ILE A 45 0.66 -3.68 -5.62
CA ILE A 45 1.34 -2.44 -5.22
C ILE A 45 2.66 -2.73 -4.53
N LEU A 46 2.63 -3.64 -3.57
CA LEU A 46 3.78 -3.99 -2.74
C LEU A 46 4.83 -4.81 -3.50
N ALA A 47 4.40 -5.52 -4.54
CA ALA A 47 5.28 -6.18 -5.50
C ALA A 47 5.97 -5.18 -6.45
N GLY A 48 5.60 -3.89 -6.41
CA GLY A 48 6.10 -2.88 -7.33
C GLY A 48 5.47 -2.96 -8.73
N ASN A 49 4.47 -3.83 -8.92
CA ASN A 49 3.72 -3.98 -10.17
C ASN A 49 2.53 -3.02 -10.23
N PHE A 50 2.61 -1.89 -9.52
CA PHE A 50 1.52 -0.94 -9.48
C PHE A 50 1.42 -0.15 -10.77
N ASP A 51 0.50 -0.54 -11.63
CA ASP A 51 0.11 0.29 -12.75
C ASP A 51 -0.95 1.31 -12.31
N MET A 52 -0.52 2.57 -12.20
CA MET A 52 -1.41 3.70 -11.90
C MET A 52 -2.52 3.85 -12.96
N SER A 53 -2.26 3.46 -14.21
CA SER A 53 -3.26 3.44 -15.28
C SER A 53 -4.37 2.42 -14.99
N SER A 54 -4.00 1.25 -14.46
CA SER A 54 -4.92 0.20 -14.04
C SER A 54 -5.70 0.53 -12.76
N LEU A 55 -5.20 1.43 -11.89
CA LEU A 55 -5.98 2.00 -10.79
C LEU A 55 -6.97 3.05 -11.30
N MET A 56 -6.53 3.96 -12.16
CA MET A 56 -7.40 5.00 -12.77
C MET A 56 -8.52 4.38 -13.61
N GLY A 57 -8.25 3.27 -14.31
CA GLY A 57 -9.26 2.51 -15.04
C GLY A 57 -10.27 1.79 -14.13
N MET A 58 -9.90 1.44 -12.90
CA MET A 58 -10.79 0.73 -11.97
C MET A 58 -11.58 1.68 -11.05
N ILE A 59 -11.02 2.84 -10.72
CA ILE A 59 -11.66 3.86 -9.88
C ILE A 59 -12.60 4.77 -10.69
N GLY A 60 -12.52 4.74 -12.03
CA GLY A 60 -13.15 5.77 -12.85
C GLY A 60 -12.51 7.13 -12.58
N ASN A 61 -13.17 8.22 -12.98
CA ASN A 61 -12.64 9.57 -12.73
C ASN A 61 -12.43 9.77 -11.21
N PRO A 62 -11.19 10.01 -10.73
CA PRO A 62 -10.90 10.20 -9.31
C PRO A 62 -11.75 11.29 -8.66
N MET A 63 -12.20 12.27 -9.46
CA MET A 63 -13.12 13.31 -9.05
C MET A 63 -14.51 12.78 -8.66
N ASP A 64 -15.01 11.73 -9.30
CA ASP A 64 -16.32 11.15 -9.00
C ASP A 64 -16.28 10.30 -7.72
N MET A 65 -15.17 9.60 -7.45
CA MET A 65 -14.97 8.91 -6.18
C MET A 65 -14.84 9.89 -5.01
N LEU A 66 -14.06 10.97 -5.18
CA LEU A 66 -13.94 12.04 -4.19
C LEU A 66 -15.31 12.69 -3.95
N LYS A 67 -16.03 13.06 -5.01
CA LYS A 67 -17.36 13.64 -4.90
C LYS A 67 -18.38 12.68 -4.28
N GLY A 68 -18.27 11.38 -4.52
CA GLY A 68 -19.12 10.36 -3.89
C GLY A 68 -18.85 10.15 -2.41
N MET A 69 -17.60 10.34 -1.94
CA MET A 69 -17.24 10.29 -0.52
C MET A 69 -17.55 11.59 0.22
N PHE A 70 -17.35 12.75 -0.43
CA PHE A 70 -17.65 14.07 0.15
C PHE A 70 -19.13 14.46 0.02
N GLY A 71 -19.87 13.85 -0.91
CA GLY A 71 -21.31 14.07 -1.11
C GLY A 71 -22.22 13.14 -0.31
N LYS A 72 -21.66 12.19 0.47
CA LYS A 72 -22.41 11.32 1.39
C LYS A 72 -22.32 11.75 2.86
N LYS A 73 -22.14 13.06 3.11
CA LYS A 73 -22.38 13.66 4.43
C LYS A 73 -23.77 14.26 4.51
#